data_AF-A0A854NIA7-F1
#
_entry.id   AF-A0A854NIA7-F1
#
_cell.length_a   1.000
_cell.length_b   1.000
_cell.length_c   1.000
_cell.angle_alpha   90.00
_cell.angle_beta   90.00
_cell.angle_gamma   90.00
#
_symmetry.space_group_name_H-M   'P 1'
#
loop_
_entity.id
_entity.type
_entity.pdbx_description
1 polymer ?
#
loop_
_entity_poly.entity_id
_entity_poly.type
_entity_poly.pdbx_seq_one_letter_code
_entity_poly.pdbx_strand_id
1 'polypeptide(L)'
;MLSLSAFILATAIFLTNPPPRMSADTKLALPSWLSALMAYNQRLRTRCDYHAAAEQLDIFVATSRAGLSLAQACAAVAATTSSAVDAEPWRQVAAMASLGVPMSRACTPLANTEGLVAVVAVMRAADASGASIAAGCERIARSLRDHAVDTYTAQAERTGVLIALPLTLCFLPAFFLLGLAPVAISLGMDIL
;
A
#
# COMPACT_ATOMS: atom_id res chain seq x y z
N MET A 1 -7.88 14.30 -45.84
CA MET A 1 -9.06 14.78 -45.07
C MET A 1 -10.06 13.69 -44.69
N LEU A 2 -10.00 12.45 -45.23
CA LEU A 2 -10.91 11.36 -44.85
C LEU A 2 -10.58 10.66 -43.50
N SER A 3 -9.33 10.68 -43.03
CA SER A 3 -8.94 9.95 -41.80
C SER A 3 -9.40 10.59 -40.49
N LEU A 4 -9.69 11.91 -40.48
CA LEU A 4 -10.11 12.61 -39.27
C LEU A 4 -11.57 12.26 -38.89
N SER A 5 -12.41 12.04 -39.90
CA SER A 5 -13.84 11.75 -39.73
C SER A 5 -14.10 10.35 -39.14
N ALA A 6 -13.26 9.37 -39.46
CA ALA A 6 -13.38 8.01 -38.93
C ALA A 6 -13.04 7.94 -37.42
N PHE A 7 -12.10 8.77 -36.97
CA PHE A 7 -11.69 8.82 -35.55
C PHE A 7 -12.75 9.49 -34.66
N ILE A 8 -13.44 10.51 -35.19
CA ILE A 8 -14.53 11.20 -34.48
C ILE A 8 -15.75 10.28 -34.36
N LEU A 9 -16.03 9.46 -35.37
CA LEU A 9 -17.19 8.55 -35.35
C LEU A 9 -16.98 7.39 -34.35
N ALA A 10 -15.75 6.88 -34.24
CA ALA A 10 -15.42 5.83 -33.27
C ALA A 10 -15.47 6.33 -31.81
N THR A 11 -15.09 7.58 -31.56
CA THR A 11 -15.17 8.20 -30.22
C THR A 11 -16.60 8.55 -29.82
N ALA A 12 -17.45 8.97 -30.76
CA ALA A 12 -18.87 9.25 -30.49
C ALA A 12 -19.68 7.99 -30.12
N ILE A 13 -19.37 6.84 -30.72
CA ILE A 13 -20.03 5.56 -30.41
C ILE A 13 -19.68 5.08 -28.99
N PHE A 14 -18.48 5.39 -28.50
CA PHE A 14 -18.03 4.98 -27.17
C PHE A 14 -18.66 5.79 -26.03
N LEU A 15 -19.10 7.04 -26.27
CA LEU A 15 -19.77 7.86 -25.25
C LEU A 15 -21.27 7.59 -25.10
N THR A 16 -21.91 6.95 -26.09
CA THR A 16 -23.39 6.85 -26.13
C THR A 16 -23.96 5.60 -25.45
N ASN A 17 -23.13 4.61 -25.10
CA ASN A 17 -23.59 3.35 -24.51
C ASN A 17 -23.01 3.15 -23.11
N PRO A 18 -23.75 3.42 -22.01
CA PRO A 18 -23.28 3.07 -20.69
C PRO A 18 -23.27 1.53 -20.55
N PRO A 19 -22.22 0.94 -19.95
CA PRO A 19 -22.12 -0.51 -19.83
C PRO A 19 -23.26 -1.06 -18.96
N PRO A 20 -23.78 -2.26 -19.27
CA PRO A 20 -24.71 -2.94 -18.39
C PRO A 20 -24.06 -3.17 -17.02
N ARG A 21 -24.84 -2.97 -15.96
CA ARG A 21 -24.45 -3.27 -14.58
C ARG A 21 -24.23 -4.78 -14.46
N MET A 22 -22.99 -5.22 -14.65
CA MET A 22 -22.61 -6.63 -14.53
C MET A 22 -22.16 -6.91 -13.09
N SER A 23 -22.83 -7.90 -12.50
CA SER A 23 -22.50 -8.52 -11.23
C SER A 23 -21.01 -8.89 -11.15
N ALA A 24 -20.44 -8.68 -9.97
CA ALA A 24 -19.02 -8.80 -9.64
C ALA A 24 -18.50 -10.25 -9.60
N ASP A 25 -18.75 -11.04 -10.65
CA ASP A 25 -18.34 -12.44 -10.70
C ASP A 25 -17.74 -12.86 -12.05
N THR A 26 -17.00 -11.94 -12.67
CA THR A 26 -16.12 -12.29 -13.79
C THR A 26 -14.67 -12.20 -13.30
N LYS A 27 -14.01 -13.35 -13.28
CA LYS A 27 -12.55 -13.44 -13.31
C LYS A 27 -12.11 -12.92 -14.68
N LEU A 28 -12.01 -11.61 -14.83
CA LEU A 28 -11.33 -11.05 -15.99
C LEU A 28 -9.90 -11.56 -15.87
N ALA A 29 -9.49 -12.41 -16.80
CA ALA A 29 -8.10 -12.79 -16.94
C ALA A 29 -7.33 -11.52 -17.33
N LEU A 30 -6.97 -10.74 -16.31
CA LEU A 30 -6.12 -9.57 -16.46
C LEU A 30 -4.86 -10.07 -17.17
N PRO A 31 -4.44 -9.40 -18.27
CA PRO A 31 -3.27 -9.85 -18.99
C PRO A 31 -2.07 -9.87 -18.04
N SER A 32 -1.17 -10.85 -18.20
CA SER A 32 -0.09 -11.15 -17.23
C SER A 32 0.86 -9.97 -16.94
N TRP A 33 0.93 -8.96 -17.82
CA TRP A 33 1.67 -7.72 -17.56
C TRP A 33 0.96 -6.80 -16.55
N LEU A 34 -0.37 -6.87 -16.47
CA LEU A 34 -1.18 -6.06 -15.56
C LEU A 34 -1.15 -6.62 -14.14
N SER A 35 -1.04 -7.95 -13.98
CA SER A 35 -0.82 -8.56 -12.66
C SER A 35 0.54 -8.17 -12.08
N ALA A 36 1.56 -8.00 -12.93
CA ALA A 36 2.87 -7.47 -12.51
C ALA A 36 2.78 -6.01 -12.01
N LEU A 37 1.97 -5.16 -12.66
CA LEU A 37 1.71 -3.79 -12.21
C LEU A 37 0.89 -3.74 -10.91
N MET A 38 -0.10 -4.61 -10.75
CA MET A 38 -0.85 -4.73 -9.50
C MET A 38 0.03 -5.22 -8.35
N ALA A 39 0.89 -6.21 -8.60
CA ALA A 39 1.88 -6.68 -7.63
C ALA A 39 2.86 -5.55 -7.25
N TYR A 40 3.22 -4.67 -8.18
CA TYR A 40 4.04 -3.50 -7.89
C TYR A 40 3.32 -2.51 -6.95
N ASN A 41 2.08 -2.13 -7.25
CA ASN A 41 1.30 -1.23 -6.39
C ASN A 41 1.06 -1.83 -4.99
N GLN A 42 0.77 -3.14 -4.92
CA GLN A 42 0.58 -3.82 -3.64
C GLN A 42 1.85 -3.79 -2.78
N ARG A 43 3.04 -3.97 -3.37
CA ARG A 43 4.31 -3.83 -2.65
C ARG A 43 4.55 -2.41 -2.12
N LEU A 44 4.14 -1.38 -2.87
CA LEU A 44 4.24 0.01 -2.40
C LEU A 44 3.31 0.26 -1.21
N ARG A 45 2.08 -0.25 -1.26
CA ARG A 45 1.12 -0.17 -0.15
C ARG A 45 1.66 -0.80 1.12
N THR A 46 2.11 -2.05 1.07
CA THR A 46 2.65 -2.75 2.25
C THR A 46 3.83 -2.01 2.90
N ARG A 47 4.67 -1.31 2.12
CA ARG A 47 5.78 -0.49 2.65
C ARG A 47 5.28 0.75 3.39
N CYS A 48 4.30 1.46 2.83
CA CYS A 48 3.64 2.56 3.53
C CYS A 48 2.97 2.07 4.82
N ASP A 49 2.38 0.88 4.80
CA ASP A 49 1.73 0.27 5.95
C ASP A 49 2.73 -0.03 7.08
N TYR A 50 3.93 -0.54 6.77
CA TYR A 50 4.99 -0.76 7.77
C TYR A 50 5.54 0.54 8.37
N HIS A 51 5.70 1.60 7.56
CA HIS A 51 6.12 2.90 8.06
C HIS A 51 5.08 3.50 9.02
N ALA A 52 3.80 3.43 8.67
CA ALA A 52 2.71 3.89 9.53
C ALA A 52 2.66 3.09 10.85
N ALA A 53 2.80 1.77 10.79
CA ALA A 53 2.85 0.92 11.99
C ALA A 53 4.05 1.24 12.90
N ALA A 54 5.21 1.58 12.33
CA ALA A 54 6.38 1.99 13.10
C ALA A 54 6.17 3.34 13.80
N GLU A 55 5.56 4.33 13.14
CA GLU A 55 5.23 5.63 13.72
C GLU A 55 4.25 5.50 14.89
N GLN A 56 3.19 4.69 14.72
CA GLN A 56 2.24 4.36 15.79
C GLN A 56 2.94 3.76 17.01
N LEU A 57 3.90 2.85 16.78
CA LEU A 57 4.67 2.25 17.86
C LEU A 57 5.61 3.24 18.55
N ASP A 58 6.17 4.22 17.85
CA ASP A 58 6.98 5.26 18.48
C ASP A 58 6.15 6.10 19.44
N ILE A 59 4.96 6.51 19.01
CA ILE A 59 4.03 7.25 19.86
C ILE A 59 3.64 6.40 21.06
N PHE A 60 3.35 5.11 20.87
CA PHE A 60 3.05 4.19 21.96
C PHE A 60 4.21 4.03 22.95
N VAL A 61 5.45 3.89 22.45
CA VAL A 61 6.66 3.76 23.27
C VAL A 61 6.94 5.05 24.03
N ALA A 62 6.81 6.21 23.38
CA ALA A 62 7.01 7.52 24.00
C ALA A 62 5.99 7.76 25.12
N THR A 63 4.72 7.48 24.87
CA THR A 63 3.63 7.62 25.85
C THR A 63 3.78 6.63 27.01
N SER A 64 4.16 5.38 26.73
CA SER A 64 4.45 4.38 27.76
C SER A 64 5.64 4.78 28.64
N ARG A 65 6.72 5.32 28.05
CA ARG A 65 7.88 5.86 28.78
C ARG A 65 7.53 7.08 29.63
N ALA A 66 6.55 7.86 29.22
CA ALA A 66 6.00 8.97 30.00
C ALA A 66 5.13 8.50 31.18
N GLY A 67 4.94 7.19 31.35
CA GLY A 67 4.18 6.60 32.46
C GLY A 67 2.67 6.58 32.23
N LEU A 68 2.20 6.78 31.00
CA LEU A 68 0.79 6.64 30.68
C LEU A 68 0.34 5.18 30.81
N SER A 69 -0.87 4.99 31.32
CA SER A 69 -1.52 3.67 31.32
C SER A 69 -1.73 3.15 29.90
N LEU A 70 -1.90 1.85 29.75
CA LEU A 70 -2.18 1.22 28.45
C LEU A 70 -3.35 1.92 27.71
N ALA A 71 -4.45 2.18 28.42
CA ALA A 71 -5.61 2.84 27.85
C ALA A 71 -5.27 4.23 27.30
N GLN A 72 -4.50 5.02 28.07
CA GLN A 72 -4.09 6.37 27.67
C GLN A 72 -3.07 6.35 26.52
N ALA A 73 -2.10 5.44 26.56
CA ALA A 73 -1.10 5.28 25.51
C ALA A 73 -1.76 4.89 24.18
N CYS A 74 -2.65 3.89 24.18
CA CYS A 74 -3.39 3.49 22.98
C CYS A 74 -4.34 4.59 22.49
N ALA A 75 -5.00 5.33 23.39
CA ALA A 75 -5.83 6.47 23.00
C ALA A 75 -5.02 7.59 22.34
N ALA A 76 -3.80 7.86 22.82
CA ALA A 76 -2.91 8.85 22.23
C ALA A 76 -2.45 8.45 20.81
N VAL A 77 -2.13 7.16 20.59
CA VAL A 77 -1.81 6.64 19.25
C VAL A 77 -3.01 6.77 18.32
N ALA A 78 -4.20 6.41 18.79
CA ALA A 78 -5.42 6.54 18.00
C ALA A 78 -5.74 8.00 17.63
N ALA A 79 -5.46 8.95 18.53
CA ALA A 79 -5.72 10.38 18.29
C ALA A 79 -4.72 11.04 17.32
N THR A 80 -3.51 10.47 17.19
CA THR A 80 -2.43 10.99 16.33
C THR A 80 -2.39 10.30 14.97
N THR A 81 -3.03 9.13 14.84
CA THR A 81 -3.13 8.40 13.58
C THR A 81 -4.14 9.08 12.64
N SER A 82 -3.68 9.52 11.47
CA SER A 82 -4.51 10.25 10.49
C SER A 82 -5.60 9.37 9.83
N SER A 83 -5.30 8.09 9.61
CA SER A 83 -6.22 7.14 9.00
C SER A 83 -7.20 6.60 10.05
N ALA A 84 -8.49 6.83 9.84
CA ALA A 84 -9.52 6.34 10.74
C ALA A 84 -9.54 4.80 10.84
N VAL A 85 -9.18 4.10 9.76
CA VAL A 85 -9.10 2.64 9.70
C VAL A 85 -7.94 2.14 10.58
N ASP A 86 -6.77 2.77 10.48
CA ASP A 86 -5.57 2.34 11.21
C ASP A 86 -5.62 2.76 12.69
N ALA A 87 -6.39 3.81 13.01
CA ALA A 87 -6.64 4.25 14.37
C ALA A 87 -7.65 3.34 15.12
N GLU A 88 -8.51 2.62 14.41
CA GLU A 88 -9.61 1.85 15.00
C GLU A 88 -9.14 0.72 15.94
N PRO A 89 -8.16 -0.13 15.56
CA PRO A 89 -7.63 -1.13 16.47
C PRO A 89 -7.10 -0.54 17.79
N TRP A 90 -6.42 0.61 17.72
CA TRP A 90 -5.90 1.31 18.89
C TRP A 90 -7.03 1.89 19.77
N ARG A 91 -8.10 2.42 19.17
CA ARG A 91 -9.30 2.87 19.90
C ARG A 91 -9.97 1.72 20.63
N GLN A 92 -10.11 0.56 19.99
CA GLN A 92 -10.72 -0.62 20.60
C GLN A 92 -9.92 -1.14 21.78
N VAL A 93 -8.58 -1.17 21.65
CA VAL A 93 -7.69 -1.55 22.75
C VAL A 93 -7.80 -0.56 23.91
N ALA A 94 -7.80 0.75 23.61
CA ALA A 94 -7.96 1.79 24.63
C ALA A 94 -9.28 1.65 25.39
N ALA A 95 -10.39 1.43 24.67
CA ALA A 95 -11.70 1.22 25.25
C ALA A 95 -11.73 -0.04 26.14
N MET A 96 -11.26 -1.18 25.65
CA MET A 96 -11.21 -2.42 26.44
C MET A 96 -10.31 -2.29 27.68
N ALA A 97 -9.15 -1.67 27.53
CA ALA A 97 -8.24 -1.42 28.64
C ALA A 97 -8.86 -0.50 29.70
N SER A 98 -9.62 0.53 29.29
CA SER A 98 -10.33 1.41 30.21
C SER A 98 -11.45 0.71 30.99
N LEU A 99 -12.01 -0.37 30.43
CA LEU A 99 -12.98 -1.25 31.08
C LEU A 99 -12.33 -2.32 31.97
N GLY A 100 -11.00 -2.32 32.10
CA GLY A 100 -10.26 -3.30 32.90
C GLY A 100 -10.16 -4.69 32.26
N VAL A 101 -10.40 -4.81 30.94
CA VAL A 101 -10.20 -6.06 30.22
C VAL A 101 -8.71 -6.43 30.27
N PRO A 102 -8.34 -7.69 30.59
CA PRO A 102 -6.95 -8.09 30.69
C PRO A 102 -6.20 -7.88 29.37
N MET A 103 -4.92 -7.50 29.46
CA MET A 103 -4.04 -7.18 28.33
C MET A 103 -4.10 -8.24 27.22
N SER A 104 -4.09 -9.51 27.61
CA SER A 104 -4.13 -10.67 26.70
C SER A 104 -5.33 -10.66 25.74
N ARG A 105 -6.49 -10.16 26.20
CA ARG A 105 -7.72 -9.98 25.41
C ARG A 105 -7.85 -8.59 24.81
N ALA A 106 -7.50 -7.54 25.56
CA ALA A 106 -7.61 -6.16 25.09
C ALA A 106 -6.78 -5.89 23.83
N CYS A 107 -5.66 -6.61 23.64
CA CYS A 107 -4.79 -6.46 22.46
C CYS A 107 -5.24 -7.26 21.22
N THR A 108 -6.36 -7.99 21.29
CA THR A 108 -6.86 -8.81 20.16
C THR A 108 -7.10 -8.02 18.86
N PRO A 109 -7.64 -6.79 18.87
CA PRO A 109 -7.83 -6.01 17.65
C PRO A 109 -6.53 -5.74 16.89
N LEU A 110 -5.42 -5.54 17.61
CA LEU A 110 -4.10 -5.32 17.01
C LEU A 110 -3.57 -6.58 16.31
N ALA A 111 -4.00 -7.77 16.74
CA ALA A 111 -3.59 -9.03 16.12
C ALA A 111 -4.15 -9.21 14.69
N ASN A 112 -5.20 -8.48 14.34
CA ASN A 112 -5.78 -8.49 13.00
C ASN A 112 -5.16 -7.44 12.06
N THR A 113 -4.19 -6.66 12.55
CA THR A 113 -3.55 -5.59 11.79
C THR A 113 -2.16 -6.04 11.35
N GLU A 114 -1.90 -6.01 10.04
CA GLU A 114 -0.58 -6.31 9.50
C GLU A 114 0.48 -5.36 10.10
N GLY A 115 1.66 -5.89 10.43
CA GLY A 115 2.72 -5.13 11.09
C GLY A 115 2.60 -5.00 12.62
N LEU A 116 1.40 -5.15 13.21
CA LEU A 116 1.19 -5.04 14.67
C LEU A 116 1.05 -6.40 15.38
N VAL A 117 0.99 -7.50 14.65
CA VAL A 117 0.87 -8.86 15.22
C VAL A 117 1.98 -9.17 16.24
N ALA A 118 3.22 -8.80 15.92
CA ALA A 118 4.37 -9.02 16.82
C ALA A 118 4.26 -8.23 18.13
N VAL A 119 3.56 -7.09 18.11
CA VAL A 119 3.35 -6.21 19.26
C VAL A 119 2.49 -6.91 20.30
N VAL A 120 1.46 -7.64 19.86
CA VAL A 120 0.58 -8.41 20.75
C VAL A 120 1.36 -9.48 21.52
N ALA A 121 2.32 -10.12 20.87
CA ALA A 121 3.19 -11.10 21.54
C ALA A 121 4.05 -10.45 22.63
N VAL A 122 4.66 -9.29 22.34
CA VAL A 122 5.44 -8.52 23.33
C VAL A 122 4.57 -8.05 24.49
N MET A 123 3.39 -7.51 24.19
CA MET A 123 2.42 -7.05 25.18
C MET A 123 2.00 -8.18 26.13
N ARG A 124 1.71 -9.37 25.60
CA ARG A 124 1.37 -10.56 26.39
C ARG A 124 2.54 -11.05 27.23
N ALA A 125 3.74 -11.09 26.66
CA ALA A 125 4.94 -11.50 27.39
C ALA A 125 5.24 -10.54 28.55
N ALA A 126 5.08 -9.23 28.33
CA ALA A 126 5.28 -8.21 29.34
C ALA A 126 4.21 -8.26 30.45
N ASP A 127 2.94 -8.52 30.12
CA ASP A 127 1.87 -8.73 31.10
C ASP A 127 2.18 -9.92 32.02
N ALA A 128 2.69 -11.02 31.46
CA ALA A 128 3.03 -12.22 32.23
C ALA A 128 4.32 -12.08 33.06
N SER A 129 5.30 -11.31 32.58
CA SER A 129 6.64 -11.22 33.19
C SER A 129 6.93 -9.93 33.95
N GLY A 130 6.07 -8.91 33.82
CA GLY A 130 6.33 -7.56 34.32
C GLY A 130 7.45 -6.82 33.57
N ALA A 131 7.95 -7.38 32.45
CA ALA A 131 8.99 -6.74 31.66
C ALA A 131 8.50 -5.44 31.00
N SER A 132 9.42 -4.53 30.69
CA SER A 132 9.09 -3.29 30.00
C SER A 132 8.54 -3.56 28.59
N ILE A 133 7.27 -3.20 28.37
CA ILE A 133 6.62 -3.25 27.05
C ILE A 133 7.36 -2.32 26.07
N ALA A 134 7.81 -1.16 26.55
CA ALA A 134 8.45 -0.13 25.73
C ALA A 134 9.70 -0.65 25.01
N ALA A 135 10.57 -1.39 25.70
CA ALA A 135 11.78 -1.96 25.09
C ALA A 135 11.48 -3.02 24.02
N GLY A 136 10.44 -3.84 24.23
CA GLY A 136 10.01 -4.82 23.25
C GLY A 136 9.39 -4.17 22.02
N CYS A 137 8.52 -3.18 22.21
CA CYS A 137 7.89 -2.41 21.14
C CYS A 137 8.90 -1.58 20.34
N GLU A 138 9.92 -1.00 20.98
CA GLU A 138 10.99 -0.26 20.30
C GLU A 138 11.82 -1.15 19.37
N ARG A 139 12.09 -2.40 19.76
CA ARG A 139 12.73 -3.39 18.87
C ARG A 139 11.85 -3.72 17.67
N ILE A 140 10.54 -3.86 17.86
CA ILE A 140 9.60 -4.09 16.76
C ILE A 140 9.54 -2.87 15.85
N ALA A 141 9.44 -1.66 16.38
CA ALA A 141 9.43 -0.42 15.60
C ALA A 141 10.70 -0.29 14.75
N ARG A 142 11.87 -0.64 15.31
CA ARG A 142 13.12 -0.71 14.56
C ARG A 142 13.07 -1.78 13.46
N SER A 143 12.63 -2.99 13.77
CA SER A 143 12.46 -4.07 12.79
C SER A 143 11.50 -3.69 11.66
N LEU A 144 10.41 -2.96 11.94
CA LEU A 144 9.48 -2.47 10.93
C LEU A 144 10.11 -1.41 10.03
N ARG A 145 10.92 -0.51 10.60
CA ARG A 145 11.71 0.44 9.80
C ARG A 145 12.77 -0.27 8.98
N ASP A 146 13.46 -1.26 9.55
CA ASP A 146 14.46 -2.04 8.84
C ASP A 146 13.81 -2.84 7.71
N HIS A 147 12.63 -3.42 7.91
CA HIS A 147 11.85 -4.04 6.82
C HIS A 147 11.40 -3.03 5.77
N ALA A 148 11.12 -1.79 6.17
CA ALA A 148 10.90 -0.73 5.20
C ALA A 148 12.21 -0.41 4.45
N VAL A 149 13.36 -0.32 5.13
CA VAL A 149 14.69 0.09 4.63
C VAL A 149 15.42 -0.98 3.80
N ASP A 150 15.36 -2.26 4.18
CA ASP A 150 15.98 -3.39 3.46
C ASP A 150 15.37 -3.58 2.06
N THR A 151 14.22 -2.97 1.83
CA THR A 151 13.62 -2.91 0.51
C THR A 151 14.13 -1.75 -0.35
N TYR A 152 15.07 -0.92 0.12
CA TYR A 152 15.70 0.19 -0.61
C TYR A 152 17.02 -0.22 -1.31
N THR A 153 17.82 -1.11 -0.74
CA THR A 153 19.09 -1.55 -1.35
C THR A 153 18.89 -2.34 -2.64
N ALA A 154 17.80 -3.10 -2.77
CA ALA A 154 17.40 -3.76 -4.02
C ALA A 154 16.59 -2.84 -4.98
N GLN A 155 16.29 -1.60 -4.58
CA GLN A 155 15.33 -0.74 -5.24
C GLN A 155 15.96 0.47 -5.90
N ALA A 156 17.12 0.95 -5.45
CA ALA A 156 17.89 1.96 -6.19
C ALA A 156 18.15 1.53 -7.64
N GLU A 157 18.43 0.24 -7.89
CA GLU A 157 18.60 -0.32 -9.25
C GLU A 157 17.28 -0.39 -10.05
N ARG A 158 16.13 -0.55 -9.36
CA ARG A 158 14.82 -0.78 -10.01
C ARG A 158 13.98 0.49 -10.14
N THR A 159 14.28 1.55 -9.41
CA THR A 159 13.59 2.85 -9.51
C THR A 159 13.80 3.48 -10.88
N GLY A 160 15.00 3.36 -11.45
CA GLY A 160 15.27 3.79 -12.83
C GLY A 160 14.39 3.04 -13.84
N VAL A 161 14.25 1.72 -13.69
CA VAL A 161 13.41 0.89 -14.55
C VAL A 161 11.93 1.24 -14.39
N LEU A 162 11.44 1.43 -13.17
CA LEU A 162 10.03 1.74 -12.89
C LEU A 162 9.60 3.12 -13.35
N ILE A 163 10.51 4.10 -13.40
CA ILE A 163 10.23 5.43 -13.99
C ILE A 163 10.32 5.36 -15.52
N ALA A 164 11.31 4.65 -16.05
CA ALA A 164 11.48 4.50 -17.50
C ALA A 164 10.39 3.65 -18.16
N LEU A 165 9.79 2.68 -17.47
CA LEU A 165 8.77 1.78 -18.01
C LEU A 165 7.47 2.48 -18.45
N PRO A 166 6.80 3.33 -17.64
CA PRO A 166 5.62 4.07 -18.09
C PRO A 166 5.95 5.08 -19.19
N LEU A 167 7.14 5.70 -19.13
CA LEU A 167 7.63 6.60 -20.18
C LEU A 167 7.84 5.86 -21.50
N THR A 168 8.55 4.74 -21.50
CA THR A 168 8.80 3.92 -22.71
C THR A 168 7.50 3.32 -23.25
N LEU A 169 6.58 2.89 -22.40
CA LEU A 169 5.26 2.42 -22.83
C LEU A 169 4.44 3.53 -23.49
N CYS A 170 4.60 4.78 -23.04
CA CYS A 170 3.96 5.94 -23.66
C CYS A 170 4.69 6.36 -24.96
N PHE A 171 6.02 6.21 -25.02
CA PHE A 171 6.84 6.62 -26.16
C PHE A 171 6.78 5.63 -27.33
N LEU A 172 6.64 4.33 -27.07
CA LEU A 172 6.59 3.27 -28.09
C LEU A 172 5.45 3.46 -29.11
N PRO A 173 4.17 3.66 -28.71
CA PRO A 173 3.09 3.91 -29.66
C PRO A 173 3.25 5.24 -30.40
N ALA A 174 3.76 6.28 -29.74
CA ALA A 174 4.04 7.57 -30.36
C ALA A 174 5.11 7.45 -31.45
N PHE A 175 6.23 6.77 -31.15
CA PHE A 175 7.31 6.52 -32.11
C PHE A 175 6.85 5.67 -33.30
N PHE A 176 6.00 4.67 -33.07
CA PHE A 176 5.44 3.85 -34.14
C PHE A 176 4.58 4.68 -35.10
N LEU A 177 3.67 5.50 -34.55
CA LEU A 177 2.76 6.35 -35.34
C LEU A 177 3.48 7.48 -36.08
N LEU A 178 4.47 8.11 -35.43
CA LEU A 178 5.16 9.29 -35.96
C LEU A 178 6.39 8.93 -36.82
N GLY A 179 7.05 7.79 -36.57
CA GLY A 179 8.33 7.45 -37.17
C GLY A 179 8.30 6.20 -38.05
N LEU A 180 7.88 5.06 -37.51
CA LEU A 180 8.02 3.76 -38.20
C LEU A 180 6.98 3.56 -39.31
N ALA A 181 5.71 3.86 -39.03
CA ALA A 181 4.61 3.61 -39.97
C ALA A 181 4.78 4.36 -41.31
N PRO A 182 5.16 5.66 -41.36
CA PRO A 182 5.36 6.37 -42.61
C PRO A 182 6.51 5.80 -43.46
N VAL A 183 7.62 5.41 -42.82
CA VAL A 183 8.81 4.89 -43.51
C VAL A 183 8.53 3.52 -44.13
N ALA A 184 7.84 2.64 -43.41
CA ALA A 184 7.45 1.33 -43.92
C ALA A 184 6.52 1.43 -45.14
N ILE A 185 5.60 2.41 -45.15
CA ILE A 185 4.71 2.68 -46.29
C ILE A 185 5.52 3.17 -47.49
N SER A 186 6.46 4.10 -47.30
CA SER A 186 7.28 4.64 -48.40
C SER A 186 8.12 3.56 -49.09
N LEU A 187 8.78 2.68 -48.31
CA LEU A 187 9.60 1.60 -48.86
C LEU A 187 8.78 0.51 -49.55
N GLY A 188 7.57 0.24 -49.07
CA GLY A 188 6.65 -0.70 -49.71
C GLY A 188 6.11 -0.21 -51.05
N MET A 189 6.06 1.11 -51.26
CA MET A 189 5.64 1.73 -52.52
C MET A 189 6.74 1.77 -53.57
N ASP A 190 8.03 1.80 -53.19
CA ASP A 190 9.16 1.79 -54.14
C ASP A 190 9.44 0.39 -54.74
N ILE A 191 8.90 -0.67 -54.13
CA ILE A 191 9.12 -2.07 -54.55
C ILE A 191 7.96 -2.60 -55.43
N LEU A 192 6.89 -1.81 -55.60
CA LEU A 192 5.72 -2.14 -56.42
C LEU A 192 5.75 -1.42 -57.77
#